data_AF-A0A5C9CTV8-F1
#
_entry.id   AF-A0A5C9CTV8-F1
#
_cell.length_a   1.000
_cell.length_b   1.000
_cell.length_c   1.000
_cell.angle_alpha   90.00
_cell.angle_beta   90.00
_cell.angle_gamma   90.00
#
_symmetry.space_group_name_H-M   'P 1'
#
loop_
_entity.id
_entity.type
_entity.pdbx_description
1 polymer ?
#
loop_
_entity_poly.entity_id
_entity_poly.type
_entity_poly.pdbx_seq_one_letter_code
_entity_poly.pdbx_strand_id
1 'polypeptide(L)' 'MLCGRQRSAARVETSSIPIANVRVWIQGEPKENWGIVGMLAKDLGC' A
#
# COMPACT_ATOMS: atom_id res chain seq x y z
N MET A 1 0.32 14.03 -4.33
CA MET A 1 -1.03 13.49 -4.63
C MET A 1 -1.05 12.49 -5.82
N LEU A 2 0.09 11.96 -6.30
CA LEU A 2 0.11 11.02 -7.44
C LEU A 2 0.00 9.54 -7.04
N CYS A 3 0.44 9.17 -5.84
CA CYS A 3 0.49 7.77 -5.37
C CYS A 3 -0.87 7.07 -5.32
N GLY A 4 -1.95 7.77 -4.92
CA GLY A 4 -3.29 7.17 -4.80
C GLY A 4 -3.95 6.83 -6.14
N ARG A 5 -3.65 7.54 -7.23
CA ARG A 5 -4.28 7.32 -8.54
C ARG A 5 -3.76 6.07 -9.25
N GLN A 6 -2.44 5.84 -9.19
CA GLN A 6 -1.80 4.71 -9.86
C GLN A 6 -2.28 3.37 -9.29
N ARG A 7 -2.46 3.28 -7.96
CA ARG A 7 -2.87 2.04 -7.30
C ARG A 7 -4.34 1.67 -7.59
N SER A 8 -5.22 2.66 -7.70
CA SER A 8 -6.63 2.43 -8.06
C SER A 8 -6.80 2.00 -9.52
N ALA A 9 -6.03 2.58 -10.45
CA ALA A 9 -6.06 2.18 -11.87
C ALA A 9 -5.65 0.71 -12.05
N ALA A 10 -4.55 0.27 -11.43
CA ALA A 10 -4.08 -1.11 -11.52
C ALA A 10 -5.11 -2.17 -11.07
N ARG A 11 -5.95 -1.84 -10.06
CA ARG A 11 -7.02 -2.73 -9.58
C ARG A 11 -8.21 -2.80 -10.55
N VAL A 12 -8.51 -1.71 -11.26
CA VAL A 12 -9.61 -1.66 -12.24
C VAL A 12 -9.22 -2.37 -13.54
N GLU A 13 -7.96 -2.30 -13.95
CA GLU A 13 -7.51 -3.04 -15.14
C GLU A 13 -7.54 -4.56 -14.94
N THR A 14 -7.49 -5.03 -13.68
CA THR A 14 -7.47 -6.45 -13.32
C THR A 14 -8.81 -6.96 -12.77
N SER A 15 -9.79 -6.09 -12.54
CA SER A 15 -11.11 -6.46 -12.02
C SER A 15 -12.23 -5.71 -12.76
N SER A 16 -13.39 -6.33 -12.96
CA SER A 16 -14.55 -5.70 -13.61
C SER A 16 -15.27 -4.65 -12.74
N ILE A 17 -14.64 -4.16 -11.67
CA ILE A 17 -15.23 -3.19 -10.74
C ILE A 17 -14.97 -1.77 -11.25
N PRO A 18 -16.02 -0.92 -11.38
CA PRO A 18 -15.83 0.47 -11.77
C PRO A 18 -14.94 1.25 -10.80
N ILE A 19 -14.06 2.12 -11.33
CA ILE A 19 -13.14 2.96 -10.54
C ILE A 19 -13.87 3.80 -9.47
N ALA A 20 -15.10 4.24 -9.78
CA ALA A 20 -15.94 5.01 -8.86
C ALA A 20 -16.28 4.26 -7.57
N ASN A 21 -16.18 2.93 -7.57
CA ASN A 21 -16.46 2.07 -6.43
C ASN A 21 -15.18 1.68 -5.67
N VAL A 22 -14.00 1.98 -6.21
CA VAL A 22 -12.73 1.67 -5.55
C VAL A 22 -12.44 2.69 -4.46
N ARG A 23 -12.06 2.20 -3.28
CA ARG A 23 -11.57 3.00 -2.15
C ARG A 23 -10.22 2.44 -1.73
N VAL A 24 -9.26 3.33 -1.54
CA VAL A 24 -7.91 2.97 -1.10
C VAL A 24 -7.62 3.72 0.19
N TRP A 25 -7.16 2.98 1.20
CA TRP A 25 -6.65 3.54 2.43
C TRP A 25 -5.16 3.20 2.54
N ILE A 26 -4.37 4.16 3.00
CA ILE A 26 -2.92 4.02 3.18
C ILE A 26 -2.64 4.21 4.66
N GLN A 27 -2.09 3.18 5.28
CA GLN A 27 -1.57 3.22 6.63
C GLN A 27 -0.05 3.31 6.55
N GLY A 28 0.52 4.33 7.20
CA GLY A 28 1.95 4.43 7.43
C GLY A 28 2.26 3.90 8.81
N GLU A 29 2.96 2.79 8.90
CA GLU A 29 3.51 2.30 10.16
C GLU A 29 4.96 2.74 10.31
N PRO A 30 5.38 3.20 11.50
CA PRO A 30 6.79 3.42 11.81
C PRO A 30 7.61 2.14 11.59
N LYS A 31 8.89 2.29 11.27
CA LYS A 31 9.80 1.16 10.98
C LYS A 31 10.03 0.28 12.22
N GLU A 32 9.85 0.87 13.39
CA GLU A 32 9.88 0.23 14.71
C GLU A 32 8.70 -0.72 14.92
N ASN A 33 7.62 -0.56 14.15
CA ASN A 33 6.37 -1.31 14.30
C ASN A 33 6.18 -2.38 13.22
N TRP A 34 7.08 -2.47 12.24
CA TRP A 34 6.95 -3.37 11.10
C TRP A 34 8.03 -4.46 11.11
N GLY A 35 7.60 -5.71 11.31
CA GLY A 35 8.49 -6.88 11.35
C GLY A 35 8.61 -7.59 10.00
N ILE A 36 9.83 -7.95 9.60
CA ILE A 36 10.14 -8.76 8.42
C ILE A 36 11.08 -9.88 8.86
N VAL A 37 10.63 -11.14 8.75
CA VAL A 37 11.40 -12.35 9.15
C VAL A 37 11.93 -12.26 10.59
N GLY A 38 11.11 -11.75 11.51
CA GLY A 38 11.44 -11.64 12.94
C GLY A 38 12.36 -10.47 13.32
N MET A 39 12.80 -9.66 12.36
CA MET A 39 13.56 -8.42 12.61
C MET A 39 12.66 -7.20 12.36
N LEU A 40 12.93 -6.08 13.03
CA LEU A 40 12.22 -4.83 12.74
C LEU A 40 12.77 -4.20 11.45
N ALA A 41 11.93 -3.52 10.68
CA ALA A 41 12.33 -2.86 9.44
C ALA A 41 13.50 -1.88 9.67
N LYS A 42 13.51 -1.21 10.84
CA LYS A 42 14.63 -0.32 11.23
C LYS A 42 15.99 -1.04 11.25
N ASP A 43 16.01 -2.31 11.65
CA ASP A 43 17.22 -3.10 11.83
C ASP A 43 17.75 -3.61 10.47
N LEU A 44 16.89 -3.59 9.43
CA LEU A 44 17.22 -3.96 8.06
C LEU A 44 17.66 -2.78 7.20
N GLY A 45 17.62 -1.55 7.73
CA GLY A 45 18.00 -0.33 7.02
C GLY A 45 17.03 0.11 5.91
N CYS A 46 15.86 -0.53 5.82
CA CYS A 46 14.77 -0.12 4.93
C CYS A 46 13.92 0.97 5.57
#